data_AF-A0A1I8AAP8-F1
#
_entry.id   AF-A0A1I8AAP8-F1
#
_cell.length_a   1.000
_cell.length_b   1.000
_cell.length_c   1.000
_cell.angle_alpha   90.00
_cell.angle_beta   90.00
_cell.angle_gamma   90.00
#
_symmetry.space_group_name_H-M   'P 1'
#
loop_
_entity.id
_entity.type
_entity.pdbx_description
1 polymer ?
#
loop_
_entity_poly.entity_id
_entity_poly.type
_entity_poly.pdbx_seq_one_letter_code
_entity_poly.pdbx_strand_id
1 'polypeptide(L)'
;MDIVDELGYRRDGRTAEQIRNVVFRLNAFPNADGSAYLEQGNTKVLCAVYGPREPRQRSRQLDDRCFVNCQVDGSVLATCFNAATLAVADAGIAMKGLPAAVTVGLSDMQPCVDLSGREESASSPCVTVAMMGKEDIVLIHLQNTVYSGRVSTMLDCASTACERINGLMETALMQHLQASFNRAERRFAAPSVV
;
A
#
# COMPACT_ATOMS: atom_id res chain seq x y z
N MET A 1 10.31 -26.24 -2.87
CA MET A 1 8.89 -26.31 -3.26
C MET A 1 8.66 -25.04 -4.02
N ASP A 2 8.60 -25.16 -5.34
CA ASP A 2 8.68 -23.99 -6.21
C ASP A 2 7.38 -23.20 -6.14
N ILE A 3 7.48 -21.88 -6.24
CA ILE A 3 6.35 -20.97 -6.12
C ILE A 3 5.48 -21.01 -7.39
N VAL A 4 6.11 -21.32 -8.52
CA VAL A 4 5.51 -21.37 -9.85
C VAL A 4 5.60 -22.80 -10.38
N ASP A 5 4.51 -23.30 -10.95
CA ASP A 5 4.41 -24.61 -11.60
C ASP A 5 5.12 -24.61 -12.97
N GLU A 6 5.37 -25.79 -13.55
CA GLU A 6 6.02 -25.92 -14.88
C GLU A 6 5.25 -25.20 -16.00
N LEU A 7 3.96 -24.96 -15.78
CA LEU A 7 3.06 -24.22 -16.68
C LEU A 7 3.12 -22.69 -16.50
N GLY A 8 3.95 -22.17 -15.60
CA GLY A 8 4.10 -20.73 -15.34
C GLY A 8 3.03 -20.12 -14.44
N TYR A 9 2.21 -20.95 -13.79
CA TYR A 9 1.15 -20.52 -12.87
C TYR A 9 1.52 -20.77 -11.41
N ARG A 10 1.09 -19.87 -10.54
CA ARG A 10 1.22 -20.01 -9.09
C ARG A 10 0.12 -20.92 -8.55
N ARG A 11 0.23 -21.34 -7.28
CA ARG A 11 -0.78 -22.18 -6.62
C ARG A 11 -2.20 -21.59 -6.59
N ASP A 12 -2.30 -20.27 -6.70
CA ASP A 12 -3.57 -19.53 -6.73
C ASP A 12 -4.06 -19.21 -8.15
N GLY A 13 -3.39 -19.73 -9.18
CA GLY A 13 -3.74 -19.55 -10.59
C GLY A 13 -3.29 -18.22 -11.20
N ARG A 14 -2.55 -17.39 -10.45
CA ARG A 14 -1.97 -16.13 -10.98
C ARG A 14 -0.69 -16.39 -11.77
N THR A 15 -0.37 -15.47 -12.69
CA THR A 15 0.97 -15.42 -13.30
C THR A 15 1.99 -14.78 -12.34
N ALA A 16 3.28 -14.93 -12.64
CA ALA A 16 4.35 -14.35 -11.82
C ALA A 16 4.25 -12.82 -11.68
N GLU A 17 3.78 -12.11 -12.70
CA GLU A 17 3.68 -10.64 -12.69
C GLU A 17 2.35 -10.09 -12.15
N GLN A 18 1.39 -10.97 -11.87
CA GLN A 18 0.03 -10.58 -11.52
C GLN A 18 -0.13 -10.34 -10.02
N ILE A 19 -0.51 -9.12 -9.65
CA ILE A 19 -0.90 -8.75 -8.29
C ILE A 19 -2.21 -9.40 -7.86
N ARG A 20 -2.40 -9.61 -6.55
CA ARG A 20 -3.69 -10.03 -5.98
C ARG A 20 -4.74 -8.95 -6.20
N ASN A 21 -6.01 -9.34 -6.12
CA ASN A 21 -7.09 -8.36 -6.09
C ASN A 21 -6.89 -7.39 -4.92
N VAL A 22 -7.01 -6.09 -5.18
CA VAL A 22 -6.83 -5.05 -4.19
C VAL A 22 -8.13 -4.26 -4.03
N VAL A 23 -8.59 -4.13 -2.80
CA VAL A 23 -9.77 -3.35 -2.45
C VAL A 23 -9.34 -2.24 -1.50
N PHE A 24 -9.66 -1.01 -1.87
CA PHE A 24 -9.39 0.17 -1.06
C PHE A 24 -10.70 0.72 -0.52
N ARG A 25 -10.73 1.06 0.77
CA ARG A 25 -11.82 1.81 1.41
C ARG A 25 -11.23 2.92 2.27
N LEU A 26 -11.51 4.15 1.91
CA LEU A 26 -11.09 5.34 2.64
C LEU A 26 -12.14 5.74 3.67
N ASN A 27 -11.71 6.46 4.71
CA ASN A 27 -12.53 6.87 5.84
C ASN A 27 -13.21 5.69 6.56
N ALA A 28 -12.42 4.66 6.88
CA ALA A 28 -12.89 3.48 7.61
C ALA A 28 -13.19 3.75 9.09
N PHE A 29 -12.51 4.73 9.68
CA PHE A 29 -12.69 5.17 11.07
C PHE A 29 -13.06 6.66 11.12
N PRO A 30 -14.31 7.00 11.47
CA PRO A 30 -14.76 8.40 11.51
C PRO A 30 -14.14 9.22 12.66
N ASN A 31 -13.52 8.57 13.65
CA ASN A 31 -12.90 9.23 14.80
C ASN A 31 -11.41 9.57 14.56
N ALA A 32 -10.81 9.05 13.49
CA ALA A 32 -9.44 9.36 13.10
C ALA A 32 -9.42 10.60 12.19
N ASP A 33 -8.28 11.29 12.12
CA ASP A 33 -8.14 12.43 11.20
C ASP A 33 -8.10 11.95 9.75
N GLY A 34 -7.49 10.78 9.51
CA GLY A 34 -7.63 10.01 8.29
C GLY A 34 -7.53 8.53 8.55
N SER A 35 -8.16 7.72 7.70
CA SER A 35 -8.13 6.27 7.85
C SER A 35 -8.30 5.56 6.51
N ALA A 36 -7.64 4.41 6.38
CA ALA A 36 -7.76 3.58 5.21
C ALA A 36 -7.84 2.11 5.61
N TYR A 37 -8.70 1.40 4.92
CA TYR A 37 -8.81 -0.04 4.94
C TYR A 37 -8.41 -0.57 3.56
N LEU A 38 -7.50 -1.53 3.55
CA LEU A 38 -6.93 -2.12 2.35
C LEU A 38 -7.00 -3.65 2.48
N GLU A 39 -7.59 -4.30 1.49
CA GLU A 39 -7.55 -5.75 1.34
C GLU A 39 -6.71 -6.11 0.11
N GLN A 40 -5.68 -6.91 0.26
CA GLN A 40 -4.85 -7.42 -0.83
C GLN A 40 -4.86 -8.95 -0.79
N GLY A 41 -5.77 -9.54 -1.57
CA GLY A 41 -6.14 -10.94 -1.44
C GLY A 41 -6.65 -11.24 -0.03
N ASN A 42 -5.92 -12.08 0.72
CA ASN A 42 -6.28 -12.44 2.10
C ASN A 42 -5.68 -11.48 3.15
N THR A 43 -4.73 -10.63 2.78
CA THR A 43 -4.11 -9.68 3.70
C THR A 43 -5.05 -8.51 3.91
N LYS A 44 -5.43 -8.26 5.16
CA LYS A 44 -6.28 -7.12 5.53
C LYS A 44 -5.49 -6.16 6.39
N VAL A 45 -5.50 -4.90 5.99
CA VAL A 45 -4.82 -3.82 6.72
C VAL A 45 -5.79 -2.71 6.99
N LEU A 46 -5.80 -2.27 8.24
CA LEU A 46 -6.57 -1.14 8.68
C LEU A 46 -5.61 -0.14 9.32
N CYS A 47 -5.47 1.04 8.71
CA CYS A 47 -4.60 2.10 9.18
C CYS A 47 -5.42 3.33 9.59
N ALA A 48 -5.10 3.89 10.74
CA ALA A 48 -5.66 5.14 11.25
C ALA A 48 -4.52 6.13 11.51
N VAL A 49 -4.70 7.36 11.06
CA VAL A 49 -3.78 8.47 11.26
C VAL A 49 -4.41 9.46 12.23
N TYR A 50 -3.65 9.80 13.26
CA TYR A 50 -3.99 10.82 14.24
C TYR A 50 -2.92 11.89 14.21
N GLY A 51 -3.32 13.10 13.86
CA GLY A 51 -2.41 14.22 13.64
C GLY A 51 -2.69 14.94 12.32
N PRO A 52 -2.16 16.17 12.16
CA PRO A 52 -1.24 16.86 13.06
C PRO A 52 -1.97 17.49 14.26
N ARG A 53 -1.61 17.10 15.49
CA ARG A 53 -2.22 17.60 16.73
C ARG A 53 -1.13 17.95 17.73
N GLU A 54 -1.37 18.97 18.55
CA GLU A 54 -0.40 19.38 19.57
C GLU A 54 -0.20 18.25 20.59
N PRO A 55 1.06 17.81 20.83
CA PRO A 55 1.33 16.69 21.70
C PRO A 55 1.07 17.06 23.16
N ARG A 56 0.33 16.19 23.85
CA ARG A 56 -0.10 16.38 25.24
C ARG A 56 1.05 16.39 26.26
N GLN A 57 2.23 15.91 25.87
CA GLN A 57 3.47 15.93 26.66
C GLN A 57 4.59 16.59 25.85
N ARG A 58 5.20 17.66 26.38
CA ARG A 58 6.31 18.39 25.73
C ARG A 58 7.51 17.51 25.38
N SER A 59 7.77 16.44 26.12
CA SER A 59 8.87 15.49 25.83
C SER A 59 8.65 14.64 24.57
N ARG A 60 7.41 14.55 24.07
CA ARG A 60 7.05 13.87 22.81
C ARG A 60 6.74 14.86 21.67
N GLN A 61 7.17 16.13 21.80
CA GLN A 61 7.15 17.10 20.69
C GLN A 61 8.08 16.65 19.57
N LEU A 62 7.52 15.87 18.65
CA LEU A 62 8.06 15.70 17.32
C LEU A 62 7.05 16.38 16.40
N ASP A 63 7.18 17.70 16.25
CA ASP A 63 6.23 18.56 15.53
C ASP A 63 6.13 18.19 14.03
N ASP A 64 7.07 17.38 13.54
CA ASP A 64 7.18 16.90 12.15
C ASP A 64 6.74 15.43 11.98
N ARG A 65 5.92 14.89 12.89
CA ARG A 65 5.51 13.47 12.86
C ARG A 65 4.04 13.27 13.12
N CYS A 66 3.42 12.39 12.32
CA CYS A 66 2.09 11.86 12.58
C CYS A 66 2.18 10.45 13.19
N PHE A 67 1.16 10.08 13.97
CA PHE A 67 1.04 8.71 14.47
C PHE A 67 0.15 7.91 13.53
N VAL A 68 0.74 6.88 12.92
CA VAL A 68 0.03 5.89 12.10
C VAL A 68 -0.12 4.62 12.91
N ASN A 69 -1.36 4.22 13.19
CA ASN A 69 -1.67 2.95 13.83
C ASN A 69 -2.22 1.99 12.77
N CYS A 70 -1.51 0.90 12.49
CA CYS A 70 -1.93 -0.09 11.52
C CYS A 70 -2.16 -1.45 12.20
N GLN A 71 -3.36 -2.00 12.02
CA GLN A 71 -3.69 -3.38 12.37
C GLN A 71 -3.66 -4.23 11.11
N VAL A 72 -2.98 -5.37 11.20
CA VAL A 72 -2.63 -6.19 10.03
C VAL A 72 -2.97 -7.63 10.35
N ASP A 73 -3.71 -8.27 9.45
CA ASP A 73 -3.97 -9.71 9.46
C ASP A 73 -3.21 -10.36 8.29
N GLY A 74 -1.90 -10.56 8.48
CA GLY A 74 -0.97 -11.10 7.48
C GLY A 74 0.42 -10.45 7.53
N SER A 75 1.40 -11.05 6.85
CA SER A 75 2.78 -10.53 6.76
C SER A 75 3.03 -10.01 5.35
N VAL A 76 2.67 -8.75 5.05
CA VAL A 76 3.10 -8.09 3.80
C VAL A 76 3.37 -6.62 4.06
N LEU A 77 4.65 -6.25 4.14
CA LEU A 77 5.10 -4.86 4.36
C LEU A 77 4.54 -3.89 3.31
N ALA A 78 4.52 -4.31 2.04
CA ALA A 78 4.02 -3.49 0.93
C ALA A 78 2.55 -3.07 1.11
N THR A 79 1.70 -4.00 1.55
CA THR A 79 0.27 -3.73 1.79
C THR A 79 0.09 -2.72 2.92
N CYS A 80 0.87 -2.85 4.00
CA CYS A 80 0.86 -1.90 5.11
C CYS A 80 1.28 -0.49 4.67
N PHE A 81 2.32 -0.41 3.84
CA PHE A 81 2.79 0.86 3.30
C PHE A 81 1.72 1.55 2.47
N ASN A 82 1.08 0.82 1.54
CA ASN A 82 0.00 1.36 0.71
C ASN A 82 -1.21 1.83 1.54
N ALA A 83 -1.59 1.08 2.58
CA ALA A 83 -2.66 1.46 3.49
C ALA A 83 -2.30 2.73 4.27
N ALA A 84 -1.06 2.86 4.74
CA ALA A 84 -0.60 4.07 5.41
C ALA A 84 -0.58 5.28 4.48
N THR A 85 -0.08 5.14 3.25
CA THR A 85 -0.11 6.21 2.22
C THR A 85 -1.54 6.74 2.01
N LEU A 86 -2.50 5.83 1.86
CA LEU A 86 -3.91 6.19 1.69
C LEU A 86 -4.50 6.86 2.93
N ALA A 87 -4.15 6.39 4.13
CA ALA A 87 -4.65 6.98 5.37
C ALA A 87 -4.10 8.39 5.62
N VAL A 88 -2.85 8.65 5.23
CA VAL A 88 -2.23 9.99 5.29
C VAL A 88 -2.86 10.92 4.23
N ALA A 89 -3.16 10.39 3.04
CA ALA A 89 -3.88 11.14 2.01
C ALA A 89 -5.29 11.52 2.45
N ASP A 90 -6.02 10.60 3.09
CA ASP A 90 -7.35 10.82 3.64
C ASP A 90 -7.35 11.87 4.76
N ALA A 91 -6.29 11.89 5.58
CA ALA A 91 -6.09 12.89 6.62
C ALA A 91 -5.83 14.31 6.08
N GLY A 92 -5.64 14.47 4.76
CA GLY A 92 -5.33 15.75 4.14
C GLY A 92 -3.95 16.28 4.51
N ILE A 93 -3.03 15.40 4.93
CA ILE A 93 -1.65 15.78 5.25
C ILE A 93 -0.91 16.01 3.93
N ALA A 94 -0.22 17.15 3.81
CA ALA A 94 0.50 17.50 2.59
C ALA A 94 1.63 16.49 2.31
N MET A 95 1.61 15.88 1.12
CA MET A 95 2.61 14.91 0.64
C MET A 95 3.11 15.31 -0.74
N LYS A 96 4.34 14.91 -1.10
CA LYS A 96 4.90 15.13 -2.45
C LYS A 96 4.17 14.32 -3.53
N GLY A 97 3.57 13.20 -3.15
CA GLY A 97 2.86 12.28 -4.03
C GLY A 97 2.36 11.07 -3.24
N LEU A 98 1.75 10.11 -3.95
CA LEU A 98 1.28 8.86 -3.41
C LEU A 98 2.31 7.76 -3.70
N PRO A 99 3.20 7.41 -2.76
CA PRO A 99 4.11 6.31 -2.98
C PRO A 99 3.37 4.96 -2.89
N ALA A 100 3.63 4.10 -3.87
CA ALA A 100 3.11 2.74 -3.94
C ALA A 100 4.24 1.74 -3.67
N ALA A 101 3.94 0.71 -2.91
CA ALA A 101 4.86 -0.35 -2.55
C ALA A 101 4.41 -1.71 -3.08
N VAL A 102 5.40 -2.51 -3.47
CA VAL A 102 5.22 -3.90 -3.88
C VAL A 102 6.37 -4.75 -3.37
N THR A 103 6.06 -6.01 -3.03
CA THR A 103 7.07 -7.01 -2.70
C THR A 103 7.26 -7.94 -3.88
N VAL A 104 8.49 -8.10 -4.34
CA VAL A 104 8.88 -9.03 -5.41
C VAL A 104 9.75 -10.12 -4.83
N GLY A 105 9.38 -11.37 -5.05
CA GLY A 105 10.16 -12.55 -4.72
C GLY A 105 10.93 -13.09 -5.91
N LEU A 106 12.01 -13.82 -5.67
CA LEU A 106 12.70 -14.59 -6.69
C LEU A 106 12.41 -16.08 -6.49
N SER A 107 11.75 -16.72 -7.48
CA SER A 107 11.52 -18.16 -7.51
C SER A 107 12.17 -18.72 -8.78
N ASP A 108 13.06 -19.71 -8.66
CA ASP A 108 13.66 -20.43 -9.80
C ASP A 108 14.09 -19.53 -10.98
N MET A 109 14.79 -18.45 -10.66
CA MET A 109 15.27 -17.41 -11.58
C MET A 109 14.20 -16.51 -12.23
N GLN A 110 12.93 -16.67 -11.88
CA GLN A 110 11.84 -15.79 -12.31
C GLN A 110 11.37 -14.87 -11.16
N PRO A 111 11.32 -13.54 -11.38
CA PRO A 111 10.75 -12.61 -10.41
C PRO A 111 9.23 -12.76 -10.35
N CYS A 112 8.70 -12.87 -9.13
CA CYS A 112 7.28 -13.00 -8.85
C CYS A 112 6.82 -11.79 -8.03
N VAL A 113 5.91 -11.01 -8.59
CA VAL A 113 5.33 -9.82 -7.97
C VAL A 113 4.27 -10.22 -6.95
N ASP A 114 4.18 -9.49 -5.84
CA ASP A 114 3.16 -9.64 -4.81
C ASP A 114 3.09 -11.06 -4.22
N LEU A 115 4.14 -11.41 -3.47
CA LEU A 115 4.19 -12.63 -2.66
C LEU A 115 3.12 -12.62 -1.56
N SER A 116 2.52 -13.78 -1.34
CA SER A 116 1.73 -14.10 -0.14
C SER A 116 2.66 -14.51 1.01
N GLY A 117 2.19 -14.37 2.26
CA GLY A 117 3.01 -14.74 3.43
C GLY A 117 3.46 -16.21 3.44
N ARG A 118 2.72 -17.11 2.77
CA ARG A 118 3.14 -18.52 2.60
C ARG A 118 4.34 -18.66 1.66
N GLU A 119 4.42 -17.83 0.63
CA GLU A 119 5.52 -17.81 -0.34
C GLU A 119 6.74 -17.08 0.25
N GLU A 120 6.54 -16.03 1.05
CA GLU A 120 7.61 -15.36 1.77
C GLU A 120 8.27 -16.28 2.82
N SER A 121 7.48 -17.10 3.50
CA SER A 121 7.97 -18.08 4.48
C SER A 121 8.84 -19.18 3.87
N ALA A 122 8.87 -19.32 2.55
CA ALA A 122 9.64 -20.36 1.85
C ALA A 122 11.15 -20.07 1.77
N SER A 123 11.66 -19.07 2.48
CA SER A 123 13.07 -18.62 2.47
C SER A 123 13.57 -18.14 1.09
N SER A 124 12.64 -17.83 0.18
CA SER A 124 12.96 -17.21 -1.10
C SER A 124 13.49 -15.79 -0.86
N PRO A 125 14.42 -15.31 -1.69
CA PRO A 125 14.82 -13.92 -1.64
C PRO A 125 13.66 -13.02 -2.04
N CYS A 126 13.41 -11.96 -1.27
CA CYS A 126 12.39 -10.98 -1.61
C CYS A 126 12.89 -9.56 -1.38
N VAL A 127 12.42 -8.65 -2.24
CA VAL A 127 12.67 -7.22 -2.15
C VAL A 127 11.32 -6.51 -2.10
N THR A 128 11.11 -5.69 -1.07
CA THR A 128 10.00 -4.74 -1.03
C THR A 128 10.51 -3.39 -1.49
N VAL A 129 9.88 -2.83 -2.51
CA VAL A 129 10.22 -1.53 -3.05
C VAL A 129 9.00 -0.63 -2.92
N ALA A 130 9.19 0.58 -2.42
CA ALA A 130 8.20 1.65 -2.49
C ALA A 130 8.71 2.76 -3.41
N MET A 131 7.89 3.15 -4.36
CA MET A 131 8.23 4.13 -5.39
C MET A 131 7.15 5.20 -5.52
N MET A 132 7.59 6.41 -5.84
CA MET A 132 6.75 7.53 -6.23
C MET A 132 7.04 7.82 -7.70
N GLY A 133 6.12 7.45 -8.60
CA GLY A 133 6.38 7.50 -10.04
C GLY A 133 7.45 6.49 -10.51
N LYS A 134 8.19 6.84 -11.56
CA LYS A 134 9.15 5.93 -12.24
C LYS A 134 10.54 5.85 -11.63
N GLU A 135 11.01 6.93 -11.01
CA GLU A 135 12.42 7.08 -10.65
C GLU A 135 12.65 7.35 -9.15
N ASP A 136 11.64 7.87 -8.42
CA ASP A 136 11.81 8.20 -7.01
C ASP A 136 11.52 7.01 -6.11
N ILE A 137 12.58 6.35 -5.67
CA ILE A 137 12.51 5.24 -4.72
C ILE A 137 12.46 5.80 -3.29
N VAL A 138 11.40 5.47 -2.55
CA VAL A 138 11.18 5.88 -1.16
C VAL A 138 11.73 4.85 -0.18
N LEU A 139 11.60 3.57 -0.51
CA LEU A 139 12.03 2.46 0.34
C LEU A 139 12.52 1.31 -0.52
N ILE A 140 13.66 0.73 -0.14
CA ILE A 140 14.06 -0.62 -0.55
C ILE A 140 14.31 -1.40 0.73
N HIS A 141 13.62 -2.53 0.85
CA HIS A 141 13.84 -3.49 1.92
C HIS A 141 14.13 -4.84 1.30
N LEU A 142 15.34 -5.35 1.49
CA LEU A 142 15.77 -6.65 0.98
C LEU A 142 15.79 -7.65 2.13
N GLN A 143 15.10 -8.77 1.95
CA GLN A 143 15.13 -9.90 2.87
C GLN A 143 15.74 -11.12 2.17
N ASN A 144 16.65 -11.77 2.89
CA ASN A 144 17.50 -12.86 2.43
C ASN A 144 18.52 -12.42 1.36
N THR A 145 19.40 -13.34 0.98
CA THR A 145 20.53 -13.07 0.08
C THR A 145 20.11 -13.16 -1.39
N VAL A 146 20.38 -12.11 -2.17
CA VAL A 146 20.17 -12.05 -3.62
C VAL A 146 21.50 -11.81 -4.33
N TYR A 147 21.71 -12.47 -5.47
CA TYR A 147 22.82 -12.15 -6.37
C TYR A 147 22.61 -10.79 -7.04
N SER A 148 23.63 -9.92 -7.02
CA SER A 148 23.54 -8.54 -7.52
C SER A 148 22.99 -8.44 -8.95
N GLY A 149 23.36 -9.37 -9.85
CA GLY A 149 22.88 -9.40 -11.23
C GLY A 149 21.37 -9.67 -11.39
N ARG A 150 20.68 -10.08 -10.34
CA ARG A 150 19.22 -10.34 -10.35
C ARG A 150 18.41 -9.21 -9.69
N VAL A 151 19.04 -8.38 -8.86
CA VAL A 151 18.35 -7.26 -8.21
C VAL A 151 17.78 -6.30 -9.25
N SER A 152 18.51 -5.98 -10.32
CA SER A 152 18.03 -5.12 -11.41
C SER A 152 16.73 -5.65 -12.01
N THR A 153 16.68 -6.93 -12.38
CA THR A 153 15.48 -7.55 -12.94
C THR A 153 14.30 -7.53 -11.97
N MET A 154 14.54 -7.65 -10.66
CA MET A 154 13.47 -7.56 -9.66
C MET A 154 12.95 -6.13 -9.51
N LEU A 155 13.83 -5.13 -9.60
CA LEU A 155 13.46 -3.72 -9.54
C LEU A 155 12.65 -3.29 -10.78
N ASP A 156 12.99 -3.80 -11.96
CA ASP A 156 12.22 -3.52 -13.20
C ASP A 156 10.80 -4.09 -13.14
N CYS A 157 10.64 -5.30 -12.60
CA CYS A 157 9.32 -5.87 -12.33
C CYS A 157 8.58 -5.11 -11.22
N ALA A 158 9.29 -4.65 -10.19
CA ALA A 158 8.70 -3.89 -9.09
C ALA A 158 8.19 -2.52 -9.56
N SER A 159 8.93 -1.80 -10.41
CA SER A 159 8.53 -0.48 -10.91
C SER A 159 7.22 -0.56 -11.69
N THR A 160 7.11 -1.52 -12.62
CA THR A 160 5.90 -1.76 -13.40
C THR A 160 4.70 -2.11 -12.51
N ALA A 161 4.92 -2.89 -11.45
CA ALA A 161 3.85 -3.27 -10.52
C ALA A 161 3.45 -2.11 -9.58
N CYS A 162 4.41 -1.31 -9.12
CA CYS A 162 4.16 -0.11 -8.32
C CYS A 162 3.33 0.90 -9.11
N GLU A 163 3.60 1.11 -10.41
CA GLU A 163 2.79 1.98 -11.26
C GLU A 163 1.33 1.53 -11.32
N ARG A 164 1.09 0.22 -11.47
CA ARG A 164 -0.27 -0.35 -11.49
C ARG A 164 -0.99 -0.09 -10.17
N ILE A 165 -0.33 -0.37 -9.03
CA ILE A 165 -0.92 -0.13 -7.71
C ILE A 165 -1.17 1.37 -7.48
N ASN A 166 -0.23 2.24 -7.89
CA ASN A 166 -0.39 3.68 -7.76
C ASN A 166 -1.64 4.18 -8.51
N GLY A 167 -1.82 3.75 -9.76
CA GLY A 167 -3.02 4.13 -10.54
C GLY A 167 -4.32 3.64 -9.89
N LEU A 168 -4.32 2.46 -9.27
CA LEU A 168 -5.48 1.96 -8.52
C LEU A 168 -5.73 2.77 -7.23
N MET A 169 -4.68 3.20 -6.53
CA MET A 169 -4.80 4.05 -5.35
C MET A 169 -5.31 5.45 -5.71
N GLU A 170 -4.77 6.07 -6.76
CA GLU A 170 -5.19 7.38 -7.26
C GLU A 170 -6.67 7.37 -7.67
N THR A 171 -7.10 6.35 -8.41
CA THR A 171 -8.52 6.23 -8.81
C THR A 171 -9.44 6.02 -7.61
N ALA A 172 -9.05 5.19 -6.65
CA ALA A 172 -9.81 4.98 -5.41
C ALA A 172 -9.92 6.27 -4.57
N LEU A 173 -8.82 7.02 -4.44
CA LEU A 173 -8.81 8.31 -3.73
C LEU A 173 -9.71 9.34 -4.42
N MET A 174 -9.60 9.49 -5.74
CA MET A 174 -10.43 10.41 -6.50
C MET A 174 -11.92 10.09 -6.38
N GLN A 175 -12.30 8.80 -6.47
CA GLN A 175 -13.68 8.38 -6.29
C GLN A 175 -14.21 8.71 -4.87
N HIS A 176 -13.39 8.50 -3.85
CA HIS A 176 -13.76 8.83 -2.47
C HIS A 176 -13.96 10.34 -2.29
N LEU A 177 -13.01 11.14 -2.79
CA LEU A 177 -13.09 12.60 -2.71
C LEU A 177 -14.37 13.10 -3.40
N GLN A 178 -14.65 12.64 -4.62
CA GLN A 178 -15.89 12.98 -5.33
C GLN A 178 -17.15 12.61 -4.54
N ALA A 179 -17.20 11.41 -3.95
CA ALA A 179 -18.32 11.00 -3.12
C ALA A 179 -18.48 11.86 -1.86
N SER A 180 -17.37 12.33 -1.28
CA SER A 180 -17.37 13.22 -0.13
C SER A 180 -17.81 14.65 -0.49
N PHE A 181 -17.36 15.18 -1.65
CA PHE A 181 -17.85 16.45 -2.19
C PHE A 181 -19.37 16.42 -2.45
N ASN A 182 -19.86 15.39 -3.14
CA ASN A 182 -21.30 15.25 -3.43
C ASN A 182 -22.15 15.18 -2.15
N ARG A 183 -21.63 14.56 -1.08
CA ARG A 183 -22.30 14.52 0.23
C ARG A 183 -22.34 15.90 0.89
N ALA A 184 -21.26 16.67 0.77
CA ALA A 184 -21.21 18.04 1.28
C ALA A 184 -22.22 18.94 0.56
N GLU A 185 -22.25 18.93 -0.77
CA GLU A 185 -23.20 19.74 -1.55
C GLU A 185 -24.66 19.49 -1.18
N ARG A 186 -25.06 18.21 -1.04
CA ARG A 186 -26.43 17.86 -0.60
C ARG A 186 -26.78 18.39 0.78
N ARG A 187 -25.79 18.56 1.66
CA ARG A 187 -25.99 19.10 3.01
C ARG A 187 -26.19 20.62 3.00
N PHE A 188 -25.54 21.32 2.07
CA PHE A 188 -25.73 22.75 1.85
C PHE A 188 -26.99 23.07 1.02
N ALA A 189 -27.46 22.12 0.21
CA ALA A 189 -28.68 22.26 -0.60
C ALA A 189 -29.99 21.96 0.16
N ALA A 190 -29.95 21.72 1.48
CA ALA A 190 -31.17 21.56 2.27
C ALA A 190 -31.97 22.89 2.27
N PRO A 191 -33.28 22.86 1.97
CA PRO A 191 -34.06 24.09 1.77
C PRO A 191 -34.10 24.90 3.06
N SER A 192 -33.90 26.21 2.95
CA SER A 192 -34.17 27.17 4.02
C SER A 192 -35.59 26.94 4.52
N VAL A 193 -35.72 26.54 5.78
CA VAL A 193 -37.00 26.41 6.48
C VAL A 193 -37.67 27.79 6.44
N VAL A 194 -38.72 27.93 5.64
CA VAL A 194 -39.67 29.05 5.64
C VAL A 194 -40.86 28.65 6.48
#